data_AF-A0A1S8A6K7-F1
#
_entry.id   AF-A0A1S8A6K7-F1
#
_cell.length_a   1.000
_cell.length_b   1.000
_cell.length_c   1.000
_cell.angle_alpha   90.00
_cell.angle_beta   90.00
_cell.angle_gamma   90.00
#
_symmetry.space_group_name_H-M   'P 1'
#
loop_
_entity.id
_entity.type
_entity.pdbx_description
1 polymer ?
#
loop_
_entity_poly.entity_id
_entity_poly.type
_entity_poly.pdbx_seq_one_letter_code
_entity_poly.pdbx_strand_id
1 'polypeptide(L)'
;MNSEVASKAGTSHPAHTQASAATPGHTDLMVVAAPGVFTPHLLTQPSEKWDAKAISHFLYNYSSSPSRSGPGYLGFLPDLLERNSSSNSGYLESAVLAAGSASLANITGLGHLERDANRHYGETLRSISKALGDPTEASSDALLTAIVILQMYEVSCSHKYRYLNPPYNHP
;
A
#
# COMPACT_ATOMS: atom_id res chain seq x y z
N MET A 1 -27.55 51.08 16.34
CA MET A 1 -26.68 51.65 17.40
C MET A 1 -25.27 51.13 17.17
N ASN A 2 -24.45 52.02 16.59
CA ASN A 2 -23.01 52.30 16.79
C ASN A 2 -22.02 51.12 16.58
N SER A 3 -21.17 51.12 15.53
CA SER A 3 -19.87 51.84 15.35
C SER A 3 -18.78 51.28 16.29
N GLU A 4 -17.54 50.94 15.88
CA GLU A 4 -16.48 51.80 15.31
C GLU A 4 -15.19 50.92 15.09
N VAL A 5 -14.59 50.86 13.87
CA VAL A 5 -13.25 51.39 13.42
C VAL A 5 -12.02 50.74 14.12
N ALA A 6 -11.08 50.02 13.47
CA ALA A 6 -10.10 50.28 12.39
C ALA A 6 -8.75 50.95 12.80
N SER A 7 -7.68 50.58 12.05
CA SER A 7 -6.34 51.23 11.89
C SER A 7 -5.23 50.92 12.93
N LYS A 8 -3.92 50.81 12.62
CA LYS A 8 -3.13 50.90 11.37
C LYS A 8 -1.65 50.49 11.64
N ALA A 9 -1.01 49.94 10.60
CA ALA A 9 0.39 49.96 10.13
C ALA A 9 1.60 50.37 11.02
N GLY A 10 2.74 49.70 10.74
CA GLY A 10 4.10 50.17 11.00
C GLY A 10 5.17 49.39 10.21
N THR A 11 5.64 49.99 9.12
CA THR A 11 6.68 49.56 8.16
C THR A 11 8.11 49.77 8.71
N SER A 12 9.13 49.03 8.23
CA SER A 12 10.40 49.58 7.64
C SER A 12 11.57 48.57 7.60
N HIS A 13 12.10 48.34 6.39
CA HIS A 13 13.46 47.86 6.08
C HIS A 13 14.51 48.97 6.33
N PRO A 14 15.81 48.63 6.34
CA PRO A 14 16.68 49.18 5.28
C PRO A 14 17.71 48.19 4.70
N ALA A 15 18.27 48.60 3.56
CA ALA A 15 19.24 47.93 2.69
C ALA A 15 20.63 48.62 2.74
N HIS A 16 21.72 47.89 2.44
CA HIS A 16 22.97 48.35 1.78
C HIS A 16 23.94 47.14 1.65
N THR A 17 24.26 46.57 0.47
CA THR A 17 25.16 46.99 -0.64
C THR A 17 26.67 46.88 -0.36
N GLN A 18 27.25 45.82 -0.95
CA GLN A 18 28.54 45.61 -1.68
C GLN A 18 29.90 46.14 -1.21
N ALA A 19 30.91 45.25 -1.33
CA ALA A 19 32.24 45.35 -1.99
C ALA A 19 33.26 44.45 -1.23
N SER A 20 34.30 43.80 -1.76
CA SER A 20 35.04 43.90 -3.03
C SER A 20 35.96 42.67 -3.23
N ALA A 21 36.31 42.45 -4.49
CA ALA A 21 37.37 41.65 -5.15
C ALA A 21 38.53 40.99 -4.36
N ALA A 22 38.97 39.80 -4.82
CA ALA A 22 40.22 39.61 -5.60
C ALA A 22 40.59 38.12 -5.80
N THR A 23 40.88 37.74 -7.05
CA THR A 23 41.61 36.51 -7.46
C THR A 23 43.11 36.87 -7.58
N PRO A 24 44.06 35.96 -7.30
CA PRO A 24 44.68 35.09 -8.33
C PRO A 24 44.95 33.66 -7.77
N GLY A 25 45.14 32.54 -8.47
CA GLY A 25 45.66 32.22 -9.80
C GLY A 25 46.59 30.99 -9.60
N HIS A 26 46.47 29.95 -10.46
CA HIS A 26 47.31 28.73 -10.57
C HIS A 26 47.24 27.73 -9.38
N THR A 27 47.10 26.42 -9.53
CA THR A 27 47.53 25.45 -10.56
C THR A 27 46.61 24.22 -10.55
N ASP A 28 46.50 23.65 -11.75
CA ASP A 28 45.89 22.37 -12.11
C ASP A 28 46.27 21.19 -11.20
N LEU A 29 45.27 20.56 -10.59
CA LEU A 29 45.31 19.20 -10.07
C LEU A 29 44.01 18.51 -10.49
N MET A 30 43.94 18.14 -11.77
CA MET A 30 43.39 16.88 -12.27
C MET A 30 42.44 16.15 -11.29
N VAL A 31 41.14 16.46 -11.35
CA VAL A 31 40.09 15.59 -10.82
C VAL A 31 40.13 14.30 -11.62
N VAL A 32 40.77 13.28 -11.07
CA VAL A 32 40.59 11.90 -11.51
C VAL A 32 39.13 11.55 -11.23
N ALA A 33 38.31 11.60 -12.28
CA ALA A 33 36.97 11.07 -12.28
C ALA A 33 37.06 9.58 -11.88
N ALA A 34 36.56 9.26 -10.69
CA ALA A 34 36.41 7.88 -10.27
C ALA A 34 35.55 7.15 -11.32
N PRO A 35 35.90 5.91 -11.71
CA PRO A 35 35.12 5.16 -12.67
C PRO A 35 33.71 5.01 -12.13
N GLY A 36 32.74 5.43 -12.94
CA GLY A 36 31.33 5.48 -12.61
C GLY A 36 30.89 4.20 -11.90
N VAL A 37 30.51 4.36 -10.64
CA VAL A 37 29.69 3.39 -9.95
C VAL A 37 28.37 3.36 -10.72
N PHE A 38 28.26 2.43 -11.66
CA PHE A 38 26.96 1.96 -12.11
C PHE A 38 26.31 1.35 -10.87
N THR A 39 25.54 2.15 -10.14
CA THR A 39 24.49 1.59 -9.31
C THR A 39 23.54 0.92 -10.32
N PRO A 40 23.42 -0.42 -10.35
CA PRO A 40 22.28 -0.99 -11.03
C PRO A 40 21.08 -0.40 -10.30
N HIS A 41 20.34 0.45 -11.00
CA HIS A 41 19.03 0.88 -10.56
C HIS A 41 18.23 -0.42 -10.47
N LEU A 42 18.23 -1.04 -9.28
CA LEU A 42 17.40 -2.19 -9.00
C LEU A 42 16.01 -1.74 -9.43
N LEU A 43 15.42 -2.50 -10.34
CA LEU A 43 14.09 -2.29 -10.87
C LEU A 43 13.08 -2.61 -9.75
N THR A 44 13.17 -1.91 -8.61
CA THR A 44 12.05 -1.70 -7.73
C THR A 44 11.05 -0.90 -8.54
N GLN A 45 10.20 -1.60 -9.30
CA GLN A 45 8.84 -1.10 -9.37
C GLN A 45 8.39 -0.94 -7.91
N PRO A 46 7.94 0.25 -7.50
CA PRO A 46 7.47 0.44 -6.13
C PRO A 46 6.36 -0.59 -5.90
N SER A 47 6.41 -1.32 -4.78
CA SER A 47 5.32 -2.23 -4.40
C SER A 47 3.97 -1.53 -4.56
N GLU A 48 3.95 -0.22 -4.28
CA GLU A 48 2.84 0.71 -4.46
C GLU A 48 2.09 0.59 -5.81
N LYS A 49 2.80 0.32 -6.93
CA LYS A 49 2.14 0.09 -8.24
C LYS A 49 1.38 -1.23 -8.30
N TRP A 50 1.94 -2.28 -7.69
CA TRP A 50 1.30 -3.59 -7.62
C TRP A 50 0.24 -3.65 -6.55
N ASP A 51 0.42 -2.94 -5.43
CA ASP A 51 -0.53 -2.82 -4.34
C ASP A 51 -1.83 -2.16 -4.84
N ALA A 52 -1.71 -1.00 -5.51
CA ALA A 52 -2.85 -0.34 -6.13
C ALA A 52 -3.54 -1.23 -7.18
N LYS A 53 -2.76 -2.00 -7.97
CA LYS A 53 -3.31 -2.95 -8.94
C LYS A 53 -3.99 -4.13 -8.27
N ALA A 54 -3.46 -4.65 -7.17
CA ALA A 54 -4.02 -5.76 -6.40
C ALA A 54 -5.36 -5.34 -5.77
N ILE A 55 -5.44 -4.15 -5.18
CA ILE A 55 -6.68 -3.59 -4.65
C ILE A 55 -7.69 -3.40 -5.79
N SER A 56 -7.30 -2.74 -6.88
CA SER A 56 -8.19 -2.52 -8.02
C SER A 56 -8.70 -3.83 -8.62
N HIS A 57 -7.81 -4.81 -8.76
CA HIS A 57 -8.15 -6.15 -9.24
C HIS A 57 -9.11 -6.86 -8.29
N PHE A 58 -8.89 -6.76 -6.97
CA PHE A 58 -9.77 -7.38 -5.98
C PHE A 58 -11.17 -6.76 -6.03
N LEU A 59 -11.26 -5.44 -6.00
CA LEU A 59 -12.54 -4.73 -6.05
C LEU A 59 -13.30 -5.03 -7.34
N TYR A 60 -12.62 -5.10 -8.48
CA TYR A 60 -13.25 -5.40 -9.75
C TYR A 60 -13.81 -6.83 -9.83
N ASN A 61 -13.08 -7.83 -9.33
CA ASN A 61 -13.45 -9.24 -9.50
C ASN A 61 -14.27 -9.82 -8.34
N TYR A 62 -14.14 -9.25 -7.14
CA TYR A 62 -14.70 -9.80 -5.90
C TYR A 62 -15.55 -8.81 -5.12
N SER A 63 -15.81 -7.60 -5.64
CA SER A 63 -16.80 -6.68 -5.09
C SER A 63 -17.87 -6.37 -6.14
N SER A 64 -19.11 -6.72 -5.84
CA SER A 64 -20.28 -6.42 -6.66
C SER A 64 -21.38 -5.84 -5.79
N SER A 65 -21.94 -4.71 -6.22
CA SER A 65 -23.08 -4.09 -5.55
C SER A 65 -24.35 -4.95 -5.74
N PRO A 66 -25.28 -4.92 -4.78
CA PRO A 66 -26.59 -5.55 -4.94
C PRO A 66 -27.30 -5.03 -6.19
N SER A 67 -27.98 -5.91 -6.91
CA SER A 67 -28.75 -5.52 -8.10
C SER A 67 -30.02 -6.35 -8.22
N ARG A 68 -30.85 -6.07 -9.23
CA ARG A 68 -32.07 -6.85 -9.49
C ARG A 68 -31.81 -8.35 -9.70
N SER A 69 -30.58 -8.74 -10.08
CA SER A 69 -30.20 -10.13 -10.33
C SER A 69 -29.64 -10.86 -9.12
N GLY A 70 -29.41 -10.19 -7.97
CA GLY A 70 -28.90 -10.85 -6.78
C GLY A 70 -28.39 -9.90 -5.69
N PRO A 71 -28.05 -10.46 -4.51
CA PRO A 71 -27.68 -9.68 -3.33
C PRO A 71 -26.34 -8.94 -3.44
N GLY A 72 -25.54 -9.17 -4.49
CA GLY A 72 -24.16 -8.69 -4.59
C GLY A 72 -23.23 -9.48 -3.67
N TYR A 73 -21.96 -9.11 -3.66
CA TYR A 73 -20.93 -9.71 -2.82
C TYR A 73 -19.88 -8.66 -2.50
N LEU A 74 -19.62 -8.39 -1.22
CA LEU A 74 -18.69 -7.35 -0.74
C LEU A 74 -18.88 -5.97 -1.40
N GLY A 75 -20.07 -5.63 -1.91
CA GLY A 75 -20.33 -4.35 -2.57
C GLY A 75 -20.15 -3.12 -1.67
N PHE A 76 -20.09 -3.31 -0.35
CA PHE A 76 -19.79 -2.30 0.66
C PHE A 76 -18.29 -2.06 0.88
N LEU A 77 -17.43 -2.90 0.30
CA LEU A 77 -16.00 -2.92 0.58
C LEU A 77 -15.28 -1.62 0.17
N PRO A 78 -15.58 -0.95 -0.97
CA PRO A 78 -14.96 0.33 -1.29
C PRO A 78 -15.18 1.38 -0.20
N ASP A 79 -16.43 1.55 0.24
CA ASP A 79 -16.79 2.51 1.31
C ASP A 79 -16.16 2.11 2.66
N LEU A 80 -16.02 0.81 2.92
CA LEU A 80 -15.38 0.32 4.13
C LEU A 80 -13.86 0.56 4.12
N LEU A 81 -13.20 0.39 2.98
CA LEU A 81 -11.77 0.71 2.80
C LEU A 81 -11.51 2.20 2.98
N GLU A 82 -12.34 3.06 2.37
CA GLU A 82 -12.20 4.52 2.50
C GLU A 82 -12.34 4.96 3.97
N ARG A 83 -13.37 4.46 4.66
CA ARG A 83 -13.59 4.77 6.10
C ARG A 83 -12.46 4.29 7.01
N ASN A 84 -11.74 3.24 6.62
CA ASN A 84 -10.64 2.66 7.40
C ASN A 84 -9.25 3.05 6.90
N SER A 85 -9.13 3.90 5.88
CA SER A 85 -7.84 4.29 5.28
C SER A 85 -6.90 5.01 6.27
N SER A 86 -7.46 5.68 7.28
CA SER A 86 -6.70 6.35 8.34
C SER A 86 -6.59 5.52 9.63
N SER A 87 -7.08 4.27 9.63
CA SER A 87 -7.03 3.41 10.80
C SER A 87 -5.63 2.86 11.02
N ASN A 88 -5.16 2.88 12.27
CA ASN A 88 -3.85 2.34 12.63
C ASN A 88 -3.77 0.80 12.52
N SER A 89 -4.91 0.10 12.41
CA SER A 89 -4.94 -1.35 12.48
C SER A 89 -4.61 -2.04 11.15
N GLY A 90 -4.88 -1.40 10.02
CA GLY A 90 -4.42 -1.80 8.67
C GLY A 90 -4.88 -3.17 8.15
N TYR A 91 -5.54 -4.01 8.97
CA TYR A 91 -5.85 -5.40 8.60
C TYR A 91 -6.78 -5.51 7.39
N LEU A 92 -7.68 -4.54 7.18
CA LEU A 92 -8.63 -4.61 6.07
C LEU A 92 -7.92 -4.41 4.73
N GLU A 93 -7.08 -3.39 4.65
CA GLU A 93 -6.27 -3.12 3.46
C GLU A 93 -5.27 -4.25 3.21
N SER A 94 -4.55 -4.71 4.24
CA SER A 94 -3.64 -5.84 4.13
C SER A 94 -4.36 -7.13 3.69
N ALA A 95 -5.59 -7.38 4.13
CA ALA A 95 -6.37 -8.53 3.67
C ALA A 95 -6.68 -8.43 2.17
N VAL A 96 -7.12 -7.26 1.71
CA VAL A 96 -7.39 -6.99 0.29
C VAL A 96 -6.12 -7.15 -0.54
N LEU A 97 -4.99 -6.62 -0.06
CA LEU A 97 -3.68 -6.78 -0.70
C LEU A 97 -3.26 -8.24 -0.77
N ALA A 98 -3.47 -9.03 0.29
CA ALA A 98 -3.16 -10.45 0.30
C ALA A 98 -3.94 -11.21 -0.77
N ALA A 99 -5.27 -11.10 -0.75
CA ALA A 99 -6.14 -11.80 -1.69
C ALA A 99 -5.98 -11.30 -3.13
N GLY A 100 -5.88 -9.98 -3.32
CA GLY A 100 -5.66 -9.35 -4.62
C GLY A 100 -4.33 -9.76 -5.25
N SER A 101 -3.24 -9.75 -4.46
CA SER A 101 -1.92 -10.15 -4.93
C SER A 101 -1.85 -11.65 -5.22
N ALA A 102 -2.48 -12.50 -4.41
CA ALA A 102 -2.57 -13.94 -4.69
C ALA A 102 -3.32 -14.20 -6.00
N SER A 103 -4.46 -13.53 -6.20
CA SER A 103 -5.22 -13.64 -7.44
C SER A 103 -4.42 -13.17 -8.66
N LEU A 104 -3.70 -12.05 -8.55
CA LEU A 104 -2.83 -11.57 -9.61
C LEU A 104 -1.64 -12.50 -9.86
N ALA A 105 -1.04 -13.07 -8.81
CA ALA A 105 0.04 -14.05 -8.94
C ALA A 105 -0.44 -15.29 -9.71
N ASN A 106 -1.68 -15.72 -9.48
CA ASN A 106 -2.28 -16.85 -10.19
C ASN A 106 -2.51 -16.55 -11.68
N ILE A 107 -2.88 -15.32 -12.03
CA ILE A 107 -3.12 -14.92 -13.43
C ILE A 107 -1.79 -14.65 -14.16
N THR A 108 -0.85 -13.99 -13.51
CA THR A 108 0.39 -13.49 -14.15
C THR A 108 1.57 -14.45 -14.05
N GLY A 109 1.54 -15.41 -13.12
CA GLY A 109 2.68 -16.30 -12.83
C GLY A 109 3.86 -15.60 -12.14
N LEU A 110 3.71 -14.35 -11.69
CA LEU A 110 4.80 -13.57 -11.11
C LEU A 110 5.03 -13.96 -9.64
N GLY A 111 6.14 -14.66 -9.37
CA GLY A 111 6.47 -15.15 -8.02
C GLY A 111 6.71 -14.07 -6.96
N HIS A 112 6.96 -12.81 -7.34
CA HIS A 112 7.03 -11.73 -6.35
C HIS A 112 5.66 -11.37 -5.78
N LEU A 113 4.60 -11.40 -6.60
CA LEU A 113 3.22 -11.15 -6.14
C LEU A 113 2.75 -12.24 -5.17
N GLU A 114 3.21 -13.48 -5.35
CA GLU A 114 2.97 -14.54 -4.37
C GLU A 114 3.65 -14.24 -3.03
N ARG A 115 4.90 -13.76 -3.06
CA ARG A 115 5.60 -13.34 -1.83
C ARG A 115 4.92 -12.14 -1.17
N ASP A 116 4.46 -11.17 -1.95
CA ASP A 116 3.72 -10.01 -1.46
C ASP A 116 2.40 -10.45 -0.82
N ALA A 117 1.67 -11.36 -1.46
CA ALA A 117 0.45 -11.94 -0.92
C ALA A 117 0.69 -12.63 0.44
N ASN A 118 1.74 -13.45 0.54
CA ASN A 118 2.12 -14.14 1.78
C ASN A 118 2.53 -13.16 2.89
N ARG A 119 3.24 -12.08 2.54
CA ARG A 119 3.62 -11.02 3.48
C ARG A 119 2.38 -10.34 4.04
N HIS A 120 1.49 -9.88 3.18
CA HIS A 120 0.25 -9.20 3.59
C HIS A 120 -0.68 -10.13 4.38
N TYR A 121 -0.76 -11.41 4.01
CA TYR A 121 -1.49 -12.41 4.79
C TYR A 121 -1.00 -12.50 6.24
N GLY A 122 0.33 -12.59 6.43
CA GLY A 122 0.94 -12.61 7.75
C GLY A 122 0.76 -11.31 8.54
N GLU A 123 0.85 -10.16 7.87
CA GLU A 123 0.55 -8.84 8.45
C GLU A 123 -0.90 -8.76 8.93
N THR A 124 -1.85 -9.19 8.10
CA THR A 124 -3.27 -9.21 8.45
C THR A 124 -3.52 -10.10 9.66
N LEU A 125 -3.00 -11.33 9.69
CA LEU A 125 -3.18 -12.23 10.83
C LEU A 125 -2.65 -11.63 12.14
N ARG A 126 -1.48 -10.98 12.07
CA ARG A 126 -0.89 -10.30 13.23
C ARG A 126 -1.76 -9.15 13.71
N SER A 127 -2.28 -8.33 12.79
CA SER A 127 -3.15 -7.20 13.13
C SER A 127 -4.51 -7.65 13.65
N ILE A 128 -5.13 -8.67 13.05
CA ILE A 128 -6.37 -9.28 13.56
C ILE A 128 -6.16 -9.83 14.96
N SER A 129 -5.05 -10.55 15.19
CA SER A 129 -4.74 -11.10 16.52
C SER A 129 -4.68 -10.03 17.61
N LYS A 130 -4.18 -8.83 17.29
CA LYS A 130 -4.18 -7.69 18.21
C LYS A 130 -5.58 -7.11 18.39
N ALA A 131 -6.30 -6.90 17.30
CA ALA A 131 -7.64 -6.33 17.29
C ALA A 131 -8.67 -7.20 18.03
N LEU A 132 -8.50 -8.52 18.03
CA LEU A 132 -9.31 -9.44 18.83
C LEU A 132 -9.16 -9.22 20.35
N GLY A 133 -8.11 -8.52 20.80
CA GLY A 133 -7.93 -8.14 22.19
C GLY A 133 -8.82 -6.97 22.64
N ASP A 134 -9.40 -6.21 21.71
CA ASP A 134 -10.35 -5.14 21.98
C ASP A 134 -11.77 -5.59 21.56
N PRO A 135 -12.74 -5.76 22.48
CA PRO A 135 -14.10 -6.17 22.16
C PRO A 135 -14.81 -5.29 21.12
N THR A 136 -14.48 -4.00 21.09
CA THR A 136 -15.04 -3.03 20.15
C THR A 136 -14.50 -3.24 18.74
N GLU A 137 -13.20 -3.52 18.62
CA GLU A 137 -12.56 -3.79 17.34
C GLU A 137 -12.86 -5.21 16.83
N ALA A 138 -12.92 -6.19 17.74
CA ALA A 138 -13.25 -7.59 17.48
C ALA A 138 -14.64 -7.80 16.86
N SER A 139 -15.57 -6.88 17.10
CA SER A 139 -16.93 -6.91 16.55
C SER A 139 -17.13 -5.96 15.37
N SER A 140 -16.07 -5.31 14.90
CA SER A 140 -16.15 -4.37 13.79
C SER A 140 -16.39 -5.06 12.44
N ASP A 141 -17.17 -4.41 11.57
CA ASP A 141 -17.38 -4.85 10.19
C ASP A 141 -16.06 -4.99 9.43
N ALA A 142 -15.09 -4.12 9.71
CA ALA A 142 -13.77 -4.15 9.09
C ALA A 142 -13.02 -5.45 9.43
N LEU A 143 -13.01 -5.86 10.70
CA LEU A 143 -12.34 -7.07 11.12
C LEU A 143 -13.02 -8.32 10.57
N LEU A 144 -14.35 -8.39 10.66
CA LEU A 144 -15.13 -9.49 10.09
C LEU A 144 -14.91 -9.61 8.58
N THR A 145 -14.91 -8.48 7.87
CA THR A 145 -14.65 -8.43 6.43
C THR A 145 -13.23 -8.87 6.10
N ALA A 146 -12.23 -8.46 6.88
CA ALA A 146 -10.85 -8.90 6.69
C ALA A 146 -10.72 -10.43 6.82
N ILE A 147 -11.40 -11.05 7.79
CA ILE A 147 -11.44 -12.51 7.95
C ILE A 147 -12.06 -13.18 6.71
N VAL A 148 -13.19 -12.69 6.21
CA VAL A 148 -13.84 -13.21 4.99
C VAL A 148 -12.90 -13.12 3.79
N ILE A 149 -12.15 -12.03 3.66
CA ILE A 149 -11.18 -11.85 2.57
C ILE A 149 -9.97 -12.80 2.72
N LEU A 150 -9.50 -13.08 3.94
CA LEU A 150 -8.43 -14.07 4.16
C LEU A 150 -8.86 -15.48 3.73
N GLN A 151 -10.13 -15.85 3.94
CA GLN A 151 -10.66 -17.12 3.40
C GLN A 151 -10.52 -17.19 1.88
N MET A 152 -10.72 -16.08 1.16
CA MET A 152 -10.51 -16.03 -0.30
C MET A 152 -9.04 -16.19 -0.69
N TYR A 153 -8.12 -15.60 0.09
CA TYR A 153 -6.69 -15.82 -0.10
C TYR A 153 -6.34 -17.31 0.06
N GLU A 154 -6.83 -17.98 1.09
CA GLU A 154 -6.55 -19.41 1.33
C GLU A 154 -7.03 -20.28 0.16
N VAL A 155 -8.23 -20.03 -0.36
CA VAL A 155 -8.77 -20.73 -1.54
C VAL A 155 -7.91 -20.46 -2.78
N SER A 156 -7.43 -19.22 -2.94
CA SER A 156 -6.59 -18.81 -4.07
C SER A 156 -5.21 -19.46 -4.03
N CYS A 157 -4.64 -19.68 -2.85
CA CYS A 157 -3.33 -20.31 -2.66
C CYS A 157 -3.40 -21.85 -2.62
N SER A 158 -4.49 -22.44 -2.12
CA SER A 158 -4.65 -23.91 -1.94
C SER A 158 -4.53 -24.70 -3.24
N HIS A 159 -4.86 -24.09 -4.38
CA HIS A 159 -4.76 -24.73 -5.69
C HIS A 159 -3.32 -25.05 -6.13
N LYS A 160 -2.30 -24.42 -5.54
CA LYS A 160 -0.90 -24.69 -5.89
C LYS A 160 -0.36 -25.96 -5.22
N TYR A 161 -0.86 -26.31 -4.03
CA TYR A 161 -0.36 -27.47 -3.27
C TYR A 161 -0.94 -28.81 -3.75
N ARG A 162 -2.07 -28.81 -4.46
CA ARG A 162 -2.72 -30.04 -4.95
C ARG A 162 -2.04 -30.64 -6.19
N TYR A 163 -1.16 -29.90 -6.87
CA TYR A 163 -0.40 -30.40 -8.03
C TYR A 163 1.08 -30.67 -7.73
N LEU A 164 1.59 -30.19 -6.59
CA LEU A 164 2.97 -30.46 -6.15
C LEU A 164 3.08 -31.74 -5.30
N ASN A 165 1.95 -32.36 -4.95
CA ASN A 165 1.88 -33.63 -4.22
C ASN A 165 0.83 -34.54 -4.89
N PRO A 166 1.13 -35.16 -6.06
CA PRO A 166 0.24 -36.16 -6.62
C PRO A 166 0.10 -37.33 -5.63
N PRO A 167 -1.10 -37.87 -5.41
CA PRO A 167 -1.24 -39.08 -4.59
C PRO A 167 -0.39 -40.17 -5.25
N TYR A 168 0.59 -40.67 -4.49
CA TYR A 168 1.53 -41.68 -4.93
C TYR A 168 0.78 -42.84 -5.59
N ASN A 169 1.22 -43.16 -6.81
CA ASN A 169 0.85 -44.35 -7.55
C ASN A 169 1.41 -45.56 -6.77
N HIS A 170 0.55 -46.25 -6.01
CA HIS A 170 0.91 -47.53 -5.42
C HIS A 170 0.72 -48.62 -6.50
N PRO A 171 1.75 -49.44 -6.80
CA PRO A 171 1.60 -50.62 -7.65
C PRO A 171 0.73 -51.69 -6.98
#